data_AF-A0A540VGW6-F1
#
_entry.id   AF-A0A540VGW6-F1
#
_cell.length_a   1.000
_cell.length_b   1.000
_cell.length_c   1.000
_cell.angle_alpha   90.00
_cell.angle_beta   90.00
_cell.angle_gamma   90.00
#
_symmetry.space_group_name_H-M   'P 1'
#
loop_
_entity.id
_entity.type
_entity.pdbx_description
1 polymer ?
#
loop_
_entity_poly.entity_id
_entity_poly.type
_entity_poly.pdbx_seq_one_letter_code
_entity_poly.pdbx_strand_id
1 'polypeptide(L)'
;MVSAIASRAHAGMRRLPILLAVLGLMLAWVPTAAGQGDGITGDAESPVAEYTVAECGRLDETAVRSELTGLARAALTETSGSLDIQGMVDRHWRALELDMALDQAVARAVEQVQAELPYWDRLLSGWSTQQAEALARQVAEQAFADPTFQARLDLLAGAVASEIAAEMEAASARSASAALLCLQAYVGEQYTGTLAQLFTDEIARDVAKIGPPVVEESQLSPASVHIKALGGVGAIVAGQVVRSLARSLGQKLAGRIAGKAVARIVGRLGSTLVPVAGWIVGAGLIAWDLYEGSQGALPHIQEALQSQESKVHLRLEMATAIRAGLEEEVDAIAAQIAGTLVGEWEGFCQRHAALCALAASDPAYRELLSRTALAQVPRLDRLTALFLADLGPEALSQALADGSLEKLLTLPEAVETILRETRSPAVSLAWARLAGSQLDRVVDFGLYKQWSPDALEPTLWQALLSMEDTAALMRLLALDAQELALFAGLPATHLVQLAQASTVEALKQAAAQVALLPPEERQRTLVRLAERMEEGADALAGLAPGVAPDAGEVKADQPQPETPATESQSSTRNGSAFYSDFFIDFYDNGVLVASVILLGILGALALVGWLRRLPNRP
;
A
#
# COMPACT_ATOMS: atom_id res chain seq x y z
N MET A 1 65.31 -25.92 60.05
CA MET A 1 66.50 -26.66 59.61
C MET A 1 66.01 -27.81 58.73
N VAL A 2 65.76 -27.58 57.44
CA VAL A 2 66.72 -27.33 56.33
C VAL A 2 67.38 -28.62 55.87
N SER A 3 66.71 -29.29 54.92
CA SER A 3 67.24 -30.08 53.79
C SER A 3 66.01 -30.85 53.26
N ALA A 4 65.38 -30.50 52.14
CA ALA A 4 65.97 -30.45 50.82
C ALA A 4 65.21 -29.46 49.90
N ILE A 5 65.92 -28.42 49.47
CA ILE A 5 65.65 -27.61 48.29
C ILE A 5 66.71 -28.02 47.29
N ALA A 6 66.33 -28.65 46.17
CA ALA A 6 67.00 -28.58 44.87
C ALA A 6 66.44 -29.66 43.93
N SER A 7 65.56 -29.28 42.99
CA SER A 7 65.51 -29.85 41.63
C SER A 7 64.24 -29.38 40.90
N ARG A 8 64.44 -28.66 39.78
CA ARG A 8 63.47 -28.21 38.75
C ARG A 8 62.90 -26.80 38.87
N ALA A 9 63.79 -25.83 38.90
CA ALA A 9 63.66 -24.65 38.04
C ALA A 9 64.30 -24.97 36.66
N HIS A 10 63.78 -24.37 35.58
CA HIS A 10 64.23 -24.42 34.17
C HIS A 10 63.51 -25.42 33.24
N ALA A 11 62.25 -25.12 32.91
CA ALA A 11 61.70 -25.29 31.55
C ALA A 11 60.30 -24.66 31.47
N GLY A 12 60.17 -23.53 30.77
CA GLY A 12 58.83 -22.95 30.52
C GLY A 12 58.81 -21.52 29.98
N MET A 13 59.90 -20.76 30.11
CA MET A 13 59.98 -19.37 29.63
C MET A 13 60.60 -19.31 28.22
N ARG A 14 59.97 -20.00 27.25
CA ARG A 14 60.43 -20.03 25.84
C ARG A 14 59.32 -20.05 24.79
N ARG A 15 58.06 -19.78 25.15
CA ARG A 15 56.92 -19.77 24.20
C ARG A 15 56.29 -18.40 23.94
N LEU A 16 56.84 -17.32 24.50
CA LEU A 16 56.33 -15.97 24.27
C LEU A 16 56.78 -15.31 22.93
N PRO A 17 57.99 -15.54 22.38
CA PRO A 17 58.39 -14.87 21.14
C PRO A 17 57.92 -15.56 19.84
N ILE A 18 57.40 -16.79 19.92
CA ILE A 18 56.91 -17.55 18.74
C ILE A 18 55.45 -17.21 18.42
N LEU A 19 54.65 -16.82 19.42
CA LEU A 19 53.25 -16.40 19.24
C LEU A 19 53.13 -15.00 18.61
N LEU A 20 54.10 -14.11 18.84
CA LEU A 20 54.16 -12.78 18.22
C LEU A 20 54.67 -12.81 16.76
N ALA A 21 55.39 -13.85 16.35
CA ALA A 21 55.88 -14.00 14.97
C ALA A 21 54.81 -14.58 14.01
N VAL A 22 53.81 -15.31 14.52
CA VAL A 22 52.74 -15.89 13.69
C VAL A 22 51.60 -14.87 13.44
N LEU A 23 51.39 -13.91 14.33
CA LEU A 23 50.39 -12.84 14.13
C LEU A 23 50.85 -11.77 13.10
N GLY A 24 52.16 -11.67 12.84
CA GLY A 24 52.72 -10.73 11.86
C GLY A 24 52.68 -11.21 10.40
N LEU A 25 52.43 -12.51 10.15
CA LEU A 25 52.53 -13.09 8.80
C LEU A 25 51.18 -13.24 8.05
N MET A 26 50.06 -12.89 8.66
CA MET A 26 48.72 -12.98 8.04
C MET A 26 48.20 -11.64 7.47
N LEU A 27 48.98 -10.54 7.57
CA LEU A 27 48.59 -9.21 7.07
C LEU A 27 49.16 -8.86 5.68
N ALA A 28 49.69 -9.84 4.93
CA ALA A 28 50.39 -9.59 3.65
C ALA A 28 49.59 -9.94 2.37
N TRP A 29 48.27 -10.14 2.43
CA TRP A 29 47.44 -10.38 1.24
C TRP A 29 46.24 -9.44 1.20
N VAL A 30 46.50 -8.17 0.87
CA VAL A 30 45.50 -7.25 0.34
C VAL A 30 46.03 -6.76 -1.02
N PRO A 31 45.29 -6.92 -2.12
CA PRO A 31 45.70 -6.40 -3.41
C PRO A 31 45.72 -4.87 -3.37
N THR A 32 46.88 -4.30 -3.68
CA THR A 32 47.08 -2.86 -3.86
C THR A 32 46.43 -2.41 -5.17
N ALA A 33 45.31 -1.70 -5.09
CA ALA A 33 44.90 -0.76 -6.13
C ALA A 33 45.47 0.62 -5.77
N ALA A 34 46.39 1.12 -6.59
CA ALA A 34 46.98 2.46 -6.46
C ALA A 34 46.57 3.32 -7.67
N GLY A 35 46.24 4.59 -7.41
CA GLY A 35 46.09 5.68 -8.37
C GLY A 35 45.12 6.76 -7.85
N GLN A 36 45.54 7.65 -6.92
CA GLN A 36 45.95 9.06 -7.14
C GLN A 36 44.80 10.00 -7.57
N GLY A 37 44.49 11.15 -6.98
CA GLY A 37 45.00 12.08 -5.93
C GLY A 37 44.05 13.32 -6.01
N ASP A 38 43.62 14.01 -4.95
CA ASP A 38 44.35 15.03 -4.18
C ASP A 38 43.45 15.53 -3.01
N GLY A 39 44.08 16.15 -1.99
CA GLY A 39 43.54 16.53 -0.67
C GLY A 39 42.23 17.33 -0.61
N ILE A 40 41.55 17.42 0.55
CA ILE A 40 41.97 18.12 1.77
C ILE A 40 41.27 17.53 3.01
N THR A 41 41.96 17.65 4.15
CA THR A 41 41.63 17.23 5.53
C THR A 41 40.25 17.64 6.07
N GLY A 42 39.59 16.72 6.81
CA GLY A 42 38.53 17.05 7.78
C GLY A 42 37.67 15.85 8.15
N ASP A 43 37.77 15.41 9.41
CA ASP A 43 36.90 14.48 10.16
C ASP A 43 36.82 13.00 9.73
N ALA A 44 37.21 12.14 10.68
CA ALA A 44 37.01 10.70 10.64
C ALA A 44 35.52 10.39 10.86
N GLU A 45 34.76 10.42 9.76
CA GLU A 45 33.42 9.88 9.71
C GLU A 45 33.53 8.34 9.65
N SER A 46 32.78 7.66 10.52
CA SER A 46 32.56 6.21 10.44
C SER A 46 32.16 5.83 9.01
N PRO A 47 32.57 4.66 8.47
CA PRO A 47 32.06 4.17 7.20
C PRO A 47 30.62 3.67 7.43
N VAL A 48 29.67 4.58 7.60
CA VAL A 48 28.30 4.30 7.17
C VAL A 48 28.44 4.19 5.67
N ALA A 49 28.48 2.97 5.15
CA ALA A 49 28.31 2.75 3.73
C ALA A 49 27.03 3.50 3.35
N GLU A 50 27.21 4.60 2.62
CA GLU A 50 26.15 5.43 2.09
C GLU A 50 25.36 4.52 1.14
N TYR A 51 24.36 3.83 1.68
CA TYR A 51 23.55 2.89 0.92
C TYR A 51 22.79 3.71 -0.11
N THR A 52 23.27 3.68 -1.34
CA THR A 52 22.63 4.44 -2.41
C THR A 52 21.36 3.69 -2.80
N VAL A 53 20.21 4.27 -2.47
CA VAL A 53 18.85 3.86 -2.90
C VAL A 53 18.77 3.50 -4.40
N ALA A 54 19.71 4.00 -5.22
CA ALA A 54 19.91 3.66 -6.61
C ALA A 54 20.17 2.16 -6.90
N GLU A 55 20.69 1.38 -5.94
CA GLU A 55 20.95 -0.05 -6.15
C GLU A 55 19.66 -0.89 -6.18
N CYS A 56 18.63 -0.46 -5.45
CA CYS A 56 17.32 -1.14 -5.42
C CYS A 56 16.61 -1.18 -6.77
N GLY A 57 16.89 -0.20 -7.64
CA GLY A 57 16.31 -0.11 -8.98
C GLY A 57 16.66 -1.28 -9.91
N ARG A 58 17.81 -1.93 -9.68
CA ARG A 58 18.34 -3.00 -10.54
C ARG A 58 17.98 -4.41 -10.08
N LEU A 59 17.20 -4.54 -9.01
CA LEU A 59 16.81 -5.83 -8.45
C LEU A 59 15.74 -6.51 -9.30
N ASP A 60 15.74 -7.84 -9.27
CA ASP A 60 14.60 -8.62 -9.73
C ASP A 60 13.52 -8.76 -8.63
N GLU A 61 12.34 -9.26 -9.01
CA GLU A 61 11.18 -9.40 -8.13
C GLU A 61 11.44 -10.32 -6.92
N THR A 62 12.33 -11.31 -7.05
CA THR A 62 12.67 -12.19 -5.92
C THR A 62 13.70 -11.56 -4.98
N ALA A 63 14.62 -10.78 -5.53
CA ALA A 63 15.67 -10.08 -4.81
C ALA A 63 15.16 -8.86 -4.03
N VAL A 64 14.08 -8.19 -4.51
CA VAL A 64 13.53 -7.02 -3.81
C VAL A 64 13.09 -7.37 -2.39
N ARG A 65 12.42 -8.51 -2.19
CA ARG A 65 11.94 -8.92 -0.86
C ARG A 65 13.09 -9.17 0.12
N SER A 66 14.17 -9.82 -0.33
CA SER A 66 15.34 -10.03 0.52
C SER A 66 16.05 -8.73 0.86
N GLU A 67 16.15 -7.80 -0.10
CA GLU A 67 16.79 -6.51 0.12
C GLU A 67 16.01 -5.65 1.11
N LEU A 68 14.69 -5.56 0.94
CA LEU A 68 13.79 -4.88 1.87
C LEU A 68 13.90 -5.46 3.29
N THR A 69 14.04 -6.78 3.41
CA THR A 69 14.26 -7.45 4.70
C THR A 69 15.61 -7.07 5.30
N GLY A 70 16.67 -7.03 4.49
CA GLY A 70 18.02 -6.62 4.90
C GLY A 70 18.06 -5.19 5.42
N LEU A 71 17.46 -4.25 4.67
CA LEU A 71 17.33 -2.85 5.07
C LEU A 71 16.53 -2.70 6.35
N ALA A 72 15.38 -3.40 6.42
CA ALA A 72 14.52 -3.31 7.58
C ALA A 72 15.23 -3.82 8.85
N ARG A 73 15.95 -4.94 8.72
CA ARG A 73 16.77 -5.52 9.79
C ARG A 73 17.88 -4.57 10.22
N ALA A 74 18.65 -4.02 9.29
CA ALA A 74 19.78 -3.14 9.62
C ALA A 74 19.36 -1.98 10.53
N ALA A 75 18.26 -1.29 10.18
CA ALA A 75 17.71 -0.19 10.97
C ALA A 75 17.19 -0.62 12.36
N LEU A 76 16.60 -1.82 12.45
CA LEU A 76 16.09 -2.36 13.71
C LEU A 76 17.24 -2.83 14.63
N THR A 77 18.25 -3.51 14.07
CA THR A 77 19.42 -4.01 14.81
C THR A 77 20.25 -2.89 15.41
N GLU A 78 20.46 -1.80 14.66
CA GLU A 78 21.12 -0.60 15.15
C GLU A 78 20.44 -0.07 16.42
N THR A 79 19.10 0.01 16.39
CA THR A 79 18.35 0.52 17.54
C THR A 79 18.33 -0.45 18.70
N SER A 80 18.07 -1.74 18.45
CA SER A 80 18.04 -2.76 19.50
C SER A 80 19.38 -2.88 20.22
N GLY A 81 20.51 -2.68 19.51
CA GLY A 81 21.84 -2.67 20.08
C GLY A 81 22.11 -1.48 21.00
N SER A 82 21.38 -0.37 20.83
CA SER A 82 21.51 0.85 21.65
C SER A 82 20.64 0.86 22.91
N LEU A 83 19.72 -0.11 23.06
CA LEU A 83 18.79 -0.14 24.19
C LEU A 83 19.48 -0.54 25.51
N ASP A 84 19.33 0.31 26.53
CA ASP A 84 19.72 0.00 27.91
C ASP A 84 18.67 -0.90 28.60
N ILE A 85 18.57 -2.15 28.15
CA ILE A 85 17.63 -3.15 28.68
C ILE A 85 17.87 -3.38 30.18
N GLN A 86 19.13 -3.35 30.62
CA GLN A 86 19.46 -3.54 32.03
C GLN A 86 18.93 -2.38 32.88
N GLY A 87 19.15 -1.12 32.45
CA GLY A 87 18.57 0.04 33.12
C GLY A 87 17.05 0.04 33.12
N MET A 88 16.40 -0.44 32.05
CA MET A 88 14.93 -0.61 32.01
C MET A 88 14.45 -1.59 33.07
N VAL A 89 15.06 -2.78 33.14
CA VAL A 89 14.76 -3.79 34.18
C VAL A 89 15.00 -3.20 35.57
N ASP A 90 16.12 -2.53 35.81
CA ASP A 90 16.46 -1.94 37.11
C ASP A 90 15.47 -0.85 37.56
N ARG A 91 14.94 -0.04 36.62
CA ARG A 91 13.94 0.98 36.92
C ARG A 91 12.61 0.36 37.31
N HIS A 92 12.08 -0.54 36.48
CA HIS A 92 10.78 -1.17 36.72
C HIS A 92 10.81 -2.15 37.89
N TRP A 93 11.93 -2.81 38.12
CA TRP A 93 12.15 -3.67 39.29
C TRP A 93 11.94 -2.90 40.60
N ARG A 94 12.54 -1.70 40.69
CA ARG A 94 12.37 -0.82 41.85
C ARG A 94 10.96 -0.25 41.94
N ALA A 95 10.38 0.18 40.82
CA ALA A 95 9.03 0.75 40.78
C ALA A 95 7.95 -0.26 41.23
N LEU A 96 8.14 -1.54 40.94
CA LEU A 96 7.24 -2.63 41.34
C LEU A 96 7.60 -3.27 42.69
N GLU A 97 8.58 -2.71 43.40
CA GLU A 97 9.07 -3.21 44.70
C GLU A 97 9.35 -4.72 44.69
N LEU A 98 9.96 -5.22 43.61
CA LEU A 98 10.20 -6.66 43.42
C LEU A 98 11.17 -7.25 44.44
N ASP A 99 12.03 -6.43 45.05
CA ASP A 99 12.86 -6.84 46.19
C ASP A 99 12.01 -7.34 47.36
N MET A 100 11.00 -6.56 47.77
CA MET A 100 10.12 -6.93 48.89
C MET A 100 9.25 -8.14 48.53
N ALA A 101 8.78 -8.22 47.29
CA ALA A 101 7.98 -9.35 46.84
C ALA A 101 8.78 -10.66 46.80
N LEU A 102 10.04 -10.61 46.34
CA LEU A 102 10.95 -11.75 46.38
C LEU A 102 11.21 -12.17 47.83
N ASP A 103 11.49 -11.21 48.73
CA ASP A 103 11.78 -11.52 50.12
C ASP A 103 10.60 -12.22 50.80
N GLN A 104 9.37 -11.74 50.57
CA GLN A 104 8.13 -12.36 51.08
C GLN A 104 7.84 -13.73 50.45
N ALA A 105 8.17 -13.93 49.17
CA ALA A 105 8.01 -15.22 48.50
C ALA A 105 8.99 -16.26 49.05
N VAL A 106 10.27 -15.88 49.23
CA VAL A 106 11.29 -16.74 49.84
C VAL A 106 10.92 -17.09 51.27
N ALA A 107 10.47 -16.12 52.09
CA ALA A 107 10.07 -16.39 53.47
C ALA A 107 8.92 -17.42 53.55
N ARG A 108 7.89 -17.29 52.70
CA ARG A 108 6.78 -18.24 52.62
C ARG A 108 7.23 -19.62 52.14
N ALA A 109 8.11 -19.68 51.13
CA ALA A 109 8.67 -20.93 50.64
C ALA A 109 9.49 -21.65 51.71
N VAL A 110 10.29 -20.92 52.50
CA VAL A 110 11.04 -21.49 53.62
C VAL A 110 10.10 -22.07 54.68
N GLU A 111 9.04 -21.36 55.06
CA GLU A 111 8.03 -21.84 56.01
C GLU A 111 7.33 -23.11 55.50
N GLN A 112 6.99 -23.14 54.22
CA GLN A 112 6.32 -24.29 53.60
C GLN A 112 7.26 -25.52 53.49
N VAL A 113 8.49 -25.34 53.01
CA VAL A 113 9.51 -26.41 53.01
C VAL A 113 9.80 -26.89 54.44
N GLN A 114 9.84 -25.99 55.42
CA GLN A 114 10.04 -26.35 56.83
C GLN A 114 8.89 -27.20 57.38
N ALA A 115 7.65 -26.93 56.98
CA ALA A 115 6.47 -27.71 57.37
C ALA A 115 6.41 -29.09 56.70
N GLU A 116 6.92 -29.21 55.47
CA GLU A 116 6.94 -30.46 54.69
C GLU A 116 8.08 -31.41 55.07
N LEU A 117 9.20 -30.90 55.60
CA LEU A 117 10.38 -31.71 55.93
C LEU A 117 10.24 -32.51 57.23
N PRO A 118 10.54 -33.83 57.21
CA PRO A 118 10.76 -34.61 58.42
C PRO A 118 11.87 -34.01 59.29
N TYR A 119 11.72 -34.08 60.61
CA TYR A 119 12.67 -33.52 61.60
C TYR A 119 14.14 -33.95 61.35
N TRP A 120 14.36 -35.19 60.90
CA TRP A 120 15.70 -35.74 60.65
C TRP A 120 16.36 -35.24 59.36
N ASP A 121 15.59 -35.00 58.29
CA ASP A 121 16.11 -34.41 57.05
C ASP A 121 16.47 -32.93 57.24
N ARG A 122 15.73 -32.23 58.10
CA ARG A 122 16.07 -30.87 58.55
C ARG A 122 17.41 -30.83 59.28
N LEU A 123 17.64 -31.76 60.19
CA LEU A 123 18.88 -31.84 60.96
C LEU A 123 20.09 -32.20 60.06
N LEU A 124 19.92 -33.15 59.14
CA LEU A 124 20.99 -33.63 58.24
C LEU A 124 21.31 -32.65 57.09
N SER A 125 20.38 -31.77 56.74
CA SER A 125 20.60 -30.76 55.69
C SER A 125 21.78 -29.81 55.93
N GLY A 126 22.08 -29.50 57.18
CA GLY A 126 23.23 -28.67 57.55
C GLY A 126 24.58 -29.40 57.42
N TRP A 127 24.56 -30.71 57.18
CA TRP A 127 25.72 -31.60 57.26
C TRP A 127 26.09 -32.19 55.88
N SER A 128 25.31 -31.90 54.83
CA SER A 128 25.52 -32.38 53.46
C SER A 128 25.30 -31.26 52.44
N THR A 129 26.35 -30.96 51.67
CA THR A 129 26.31 -29.97 50.58
C THR A 129 25.24 -30.30 49.54
N GLN A 130 25.10 -31.57 49.19
CA GLN A 130 24.10 -32.06 48.22
C GLN A 130 22.67 -31.87 48.73
N GLN A 131 22.45 -31.99 50.04
CA GLN A 131 21.12 -31.84 50.63
C GLN A 131 20.74 -30.37 50.85
N ALA A 132 21.71 -29.52 51.21
CA ALA A 132 21.54 -28.07 51.22
C ALA A 132 21.22 -27.53 49.82
N GLU A 133 21.87 -28.07 48.78
CA GLU A 133 21.59 -27.74 47.37
C GLU A 133 20.17 -28.15 46.95
N ALA A 134 19.74 -29.37 47.28
CA ALA A 134 18.38 -29.82 46.99
C ALA A 134 17.32 -28.95 47.68
N LEU A 135 17.55 -28.55 48.93
CA LEU A 135 16.66 -27.67 49.67
C LEU A 135 16.64 -26.23 49.14
N ALA A 136 17.80 -25.68 48.80
CA ALA A 136 17.89 -24.36 48.18
C ALA A 136 17.10 -24.31 46.88
N ARG A 137 17.21 -25.38 46.07
CA ARG A 137 16.42 -25.55 44.85
C ARG A 137 14.93 -25.62 45.14
N GLN A 138 14.50 -26.42 46.12
CA GLN A 138 13.08 -26.55 46.48
C GLN A 138 12.50 -25.22 46.98
N VAL A 139 13.20 -24.52 47.89
CA VAL A 139 12.79 -23.20 48.40
C VAL A 139 12.68 -22.20 47.25
N ALA A 140 13.66 -22.18 46.35
CA ALA A 140 13.61 -21.29 45.20
C ALA A 140 12.45 -21.65 44.25
N GLU A 141 12.27 -22.92 43.89
CA GLU A 141 11.15 -23.37 43.06
C GLU A 141 9.80 -22.95 43.65
N GLN A 142 9.61 -23.10 44.96
CA GLN A 142 8.39 -22.64 45.65
C GLN A 142 8.26 -21.12 45.69
N ALA A 143 9.35 -20.39 45.93
CA ALA A 143 9.34 -18.91 45.95
C ALA A 143 9.00 -18.33 44.56
N PHE A 144 9.58 -18.88 43.48
CA PHE A 144 9.26 -18.48 42.11
C PHE A 144 7.88 -18.98 41.64
N ALA A 145 7.31 -19.98 42.31
CA ALA A 145 5.93 -20.42 42.12
C ALA A 145 4.91 -19.58 42.91
N ASP A 146 5.34 -18.64 43.76
CA ASP A 146 4.43 -17.80 44.53
C ASP A 146 3.56 -16.93 43.60
N PRO A 147 2.22 -17.00 43.69
CA PRO A 147 1.33 -16.27 42.77
C PRO A 147 1.49 -14.75 42.83
N THR A 148 1.85 -14.21 44.00
CA THR A 148 2.01 -12.75 44.16
C THR A 148 3.30 -12.29 43.50
N PHE A 149 4.39 -13.04 43.67
CA PHE A 149 5.65 -12.75 43.03
C PHE A 149 5.57 -12.92 41.51
N GLN A 150 4.92 -13.99 41.02
CA GLN A 150 4.66 -14.18 39.58
C GLN A 150 3.89 -13.02 38.97
N ALA A 151 2.81 -12.56 39.62
CA ALA A 151 2.04 -11.42 39.14
C ALA A 151 2.90 -10.14 39.02
N ARG A 152 3.86 -9.91 39.92
CA ARG A 152 4.78 -8.77 39.81
C ARG A 152 5.84 -8.95 38.72
N LEU A 153 6.32 -10.17 38.48
CA LEU A 153 7.19 -10.47 37.35
C LEU A 153 6.47 -10.23 36.01
N ASP A 154 5.18 -10.57 35.92
CA ASP A 154 4.35 -10.28 34.75
C ASP A 154 4.20 -8.77 34.51
N LEU A 155 3.94 -8.00 35.57
CA LEU A 155 3.88 -6.54 35.49
C LEU A 155 5.22 -5.94 35.05
N LEU A 156 6.34 -6.47 35.56
CA LEU A 156 7.69 -6.04 35.16
C LEU A 156 7.93 -6.32 33.68
N ALA A 157 7.65 -7.54 33.22
CA ALA A 157 7.82 -7.91 31.82
C ALA A 157 6.94 -7.06 30.91
N GLY A 158 5.68 -6.78 31.31
CA GLY A 158 4.79 -5.89 30.58
C GLY A 158 5.30 -4.45 30.50
N ALA A 159 5.81 -3.91 31.60
CA ALA A 159 6.34 -2.55 31.65
C ALA A 159 7.63 -2.39 30.80
N VAL A 160 8.58 -3.33 30.93
CA VAL A 160 9.80 -3.33 30.11
C VAL A 160 9.48 -3.52 28.64
N ALA A 161 8.55 -4.44 28.30
CA ALA A 161 8.13 -4.64 26.92
C ALA A 161 7.44 -3.41 26.33
N SER A 162 6.64 -2.68 27.12
CA SER A 162 6.02 -1.42 26.70
C SER A 162 7.05 -0.33 26.42
N GLU A 163 8.09 -0.22 27.24
CA GLU A 163 9.16 0.76 27.04
C GLU A 163 10.01 0.41 25.81
N ILE A 164 10.40 -0.85 25.65
CA ILE A 164 11.09 -1.33 24.45
C ILE A 164 10.24 -1.07 23.19
N ALA A 165 8.94 -1.32 23.25
CA ALA A 165 8.05 -1.08 22.11
C ALA A 165 7.99 0.39 21.70
N ALA A 166 8.01 1.31 22.67
CA ALA A 166 8.04 2.76 22.39
C ALA A 166 9.34 3.17 21.67
N GLU A 167 10.48 2.66 22.13
CA GLU A 167 11.78 2.91 21.46
C GLU A 167 11.84 2.27 20.06
N MET A 168 11.29 1.07 19.92
CA MET A 168 11.25 0.34 18.65
C MET A 168 10.25 0.91 17.64
N GLU A 169 9.27 1.72 18.06
CA GLU A 169 8.36 2.41 17.11
C GLU A 169 9.15 3.38 16.21
N ALA A 170 10.07 4.16 16.79
CA ALA A 170 10.92 5.07 16.04
C ALA A 170 11.87 4.32 15.08
N ALA A 171 12.44 3.19 15.54
CA ALA A 171 13.26 2.31 14.70
C ALA A 171 12.46 1.72 13.54
N SER A 172 11.24 1.24 13.83
CA SER A 172 10.34 0.66 12.84
C SER A 172 9.93 1.70 11.79
N ALA A 173 9.73 2.95 12.19
CA ALA A 173 9.46 4.05 11.25
C ALA A 173 10.65 4.31 10.31
N ARG A 174 11.89 4.36 10.83
CA ARG A 174 13.09 4.50 9.98
C ARG A 174 13.26 3.30 9.04
N SER A 175 13.10 2.11 9.58
CA SER A 175 13.16 0.82 8.87
C SER A 175 12.18 0.75 7.70
N ALA A 176 10.89 1.00 7.95
CA ALA A 176 9.87 1.00 6.91
C ALA A 176 10.05 2.14 5.89
N SER A 177 10.61 3.29 6.29
CA SER A 177 10.95 4.37 5.34
C SER A 177 12.04 3.95 4.37
N ALA A 178 13.13 3.34 4.87
CA ALA A 178 14.23 2.86 4.04
C ALA A 178 13.75 1.77 3.06
N ALA A 179 12.95 0.82 3.55
CA ALA A 179 12.35 -0.21 2.73
C ALA A 179 11.39 0.39 1.67
N LEU A 180 10.53 1.35 2.04
CA LEU A 180 9.63 2.00 1.07
C LEU A 180 10.40 2.75 -0.03
N LEU A 181 11.48 3.46 0.31
CA LEU A 181 12.32 4.15 -0.67
C LEU A 181 12.99 3.17 -1.63
N CYS A 182 13.47 2.03 -1.12
CA CYS A 182 14.01 0.96 -1.95
C CYS A 182 12.95 0.40 -2.92
N LEU A 183 11.73 0.16 -2.42
CA LEU A 183 10.62 -0.29 -3.26
C LEU A 183 10.23 0.76 -4.32
N GLN A 184 10.21 2.05 -3.97
CA GLN A 184 9.96 3.13 -4.93
C GLN A 184 11.02 3.19 -6.02
N ALA A 185 12.30 3.02 -5.67
CA ALA A 185 13.38 2.96 -6.65
C ALA A 185 13.26 1.74 -7.57
N TYR A 186 12.96 0.56 -7.01
CA TYR A 186 12.64 -0.64 -7.77
C TYR A 186 11.49 -0.40 -8.76
N VAL A 187 10.35 0.12 -8.29
CA VAL A 187 9.19 0.40 -9.16
C VAL A 187 9.52 1.46 -10.22
N GLY A 188 10.26 2.50 -9.84
CA GLY A 188 10.67 3.59 -10.71
C GLY A 188 11.48 3.11 -11.92
N GLU A 189 12.45 2.22 -11.68
CA GLU A 189 13.33 1.67 -12.71
C GLU A 189 12.68 0.53 -13.52
N GLN A 190 11.99 -0.40 -12.86
CA GLN A 190 11.39 -1.55 -13.54
C GLN A 190 10.13 -1.19 -14.33
N TYR A 191 9.39 -0.18 -13.86
CA TYR A 191 8.14 0.28 -14.47
C TYR A 191 8.31 1.74 -14.90
N THR A 192 7.94 2.70 -14.06
CA THR A 192 8.15 4.14 -14.28
C THR A 192 8.13 4.88 -12.95
N GLY A 193 8.79 6.04 -12.89
CA GLY A 193 8.66 6.97 -11.76
C GLY A 193 7.21 7.43 -11.52
N THR A 194 6.40 7.59 -12.58
CA THR A 194 4.97 7.92 -12.48
C THR A 194 4.18 6.86 -11.72
N LEU A 195 4.46 5.57 -11.99
CA LEU A 195 3.78 4.46 -11.31
C LEU A 195 4.19 4.35 -9.84
N ALA A 196 5.48 4.59 -9.53
CA ALA A 196 5.96 4.66 -8.16
C ALA A 196 5.27 5.78 -7.36
N GLN A 197 5.03 6.94 -7.99
CA GLN A 197 4.29 8.05 -7.39
C GLN A 197 2.81 7.70 -7.18
N LEU A 198 2.15 7.12 -8.19
CA LEU A 198 0.75 6.71 -8.08
C LEU A 198 0.52 5.71 -6.95
N PHE A 199 1.39 4.70 -6.86
CA PHE A 199 1.38 3.71 -5.77
C PHE A 199 1.51 4.39 -4.40
N THR A 200 2.48 5.29 -4.25
CA THR A 200 2.71 6.01 -2.99
C THR A 200 1.50 6.86 -2.59
N ASP A 201 0.89 7.56 -3.55
CA ASP A 201 -0.32 8.37 -3.34
C ASP A 201 -1.53 7.53 -2.92
N GLU A 202 -1.66 6.31 -3.44
CA GLU A 202 -2.75 5.42 -3.09
C GLU A 202 -2.61 4.87 -1.67
N ILE A 203 -1.43 4.35 -1.30
CA ILE A 203 -1.18 3.90 0.07
C ILE A 203 -1.42 5.03 1.07
N ALA A 204 -0.95 6.24 0.73
CA ALA A 204 -1.20 7.46 1.48
C ALA A 204 -2.70 7.72 1.73
N ARG A 205 -3.52 7.63 0.67
CA ARG A 205 -4.97 7.80 0.77
C ARG A 205 -5.62 6.71 1.60
N ASP A 206 -5.18 5.46 1.47
CA ASP A 206 -5.75 4.34 2.22
C ASP A 206 -5.44 4.43 3.71
N VAL A 207 -4.24 4.89 4.07
CA VAL A 207 -3.91 5.16 5.48
C VAL A 207 -4.68 6.34 6.04
N ALA A 208 -4.92 7.40 5.25
CA ALA A 208 -5.73 8.54 5.70
C ALA A 208 -7.18 8.14 6.05
N LYS A 209 -7.74 7.11 5.40
CA LYS A 209 -9.08 6.57 5.71
C LYS A 209 -9.17 5.89 7.08
N ILE A 210 -8.05 5.42 7.62
CA ILE A 210 -7.97 4.75 8.94
C ILE A 210 -8.01 5.79 10.09
N GLY A 211 -7.99 7.09 9.76
CA GLY A 211 -8.07 8.21 10.70
C GLY A 211 -6.70 8.73 11.14
N PRO A 212 -6.62 9.98 11.64
CA PRO A 212 -5.37 10.52 12.13
C PRO A 212 -4.85 9.73 13.35
N PRO A 213 -3.53 9.53 13.47
CA PRO A 213 -2.87 9.21 14.73
C PRO A 213 -3.47 9.93 15.95
N VAL A 214 -3.84 9.17 16.99
CA VAL A 214 -4.01 9.72 18.34
C VAL A 214 -2.65 9.74 19.04
N VAL A 215 -1.74 10.66 18.68
CA VAL A 215 -0.57 11.08 19.51
C VAL A 215 -0.11 12.48 19.09
N GLU A 216 0.22 13.32 20.08
CA GLU A 216 0.65 14.73 19.96
C GLU A 216 1.81 14.99 18.99
N GLU A 217 1.73 16.11 18.28
CA GLU A 217 2.72 16.64 17.33
C GLU A 217 4.10 16.99 17.94
N SER A 218 4.28 16.82 19.26
CA SER A 218 5.43 17.32 20.02
C SER A 218 6.68 16.42 20.00
N GLN A 219 6.64 15.23 19.37
CA GLN A 219 7.77 14.28 19.33
C GLN A 219 8.37 14.06 17.93
N LEU A 220 8.23 15.02 17.01
CA LEU A 220 8.90 14.94 15.71
C LEU A 220 10.42 15.16 15.89
N SER A 221 11.16 14.06 15.93
CA SER A 221 12.64 14.07 15.85
C SER A 221 13.13 14.78 14.58
N PRO A 222 14.27 15.50 14.63
CA PRO A 222 14.94 16.10 13.47
C PRO A 222 15.22 15.12 12.33
N ALA A 223 15.26 13.81 12.60
CA ALA A 223 15.43 12.76 11.58
C ALA A 223 14.30 12.75 10.53
N SER A 224 13.10 13.23 10.87
CA SER A 224 11.97 13.36 9.93
C SER A 224 12.15 14.49 8.90
N VAL A 225 13.12 15.39 9.13
CA VAL A 225 13.38 16.56 8.26
C VAL A 225 14.25 16.18 7.06
N HIS A 226 15.06 15.11 7.12
CA HIS A 226 15.86 14.66 5.97
C HIS A 226 15.05 13.91 4.90
N ILE A 227 13.86 13.40 5.21
CA ILE A 227 12.94 12.82 4.21
C ILE A 227 12.40 13.89 3.25
N LYS A 228 12.37 15.17 3.68
CA LYS A 228 11.99 16.30 2.80
C LYS A 228 13.06 16.66 1.77
N ALA A 229 14.31 16.22 1.95
CA ALA A 229 15.41 16.61 1.07
C ALA A 229 15.52 15.74 -0.20
N LEU A 230 14.86 14.58 -0.25
CA LEU A 230 15.04 13.59 -1.33
C LEU A 230 13.83 13.42 -2.27
N GLY A 231 12.75 14.20 -2.14
CA GLY A 231 11.64 14.13 -3.09
C GLY A 231 10.53 15.13 -2.79
N GLY A 232 10.19 15.98 -3.77
CA GLY A 232 9.14 16.99 -3.65
C GLY A 232 7.78 16.40 -3.25
N VAL A 233 6.93 17.23 -2.62
CA VAL A 233 5.50 17.12 -2.26
C VAL A 233 4.97 15.78 -1.67
N GLY A 234 5.40 14.60 -2.12
CA GLY A 234 5.02 13.28 -1.61
C GLY A 234 5.65 12.87 -0.26
N ALA A 235 6.69 13.58 0.20
CA ALA A 235 7.39 13.26 1.46
C ALA A 235 6.51 13.41 2.73
N ILE A 236 5.46 14.24 2.68
CA ILE A 236 4.60 14.49 3.85
C ILE A 236 3.61 13.33 4.06
N VAL A 237 3.21 12.64 2.99
CA VAL A 237 2.15 11.63 3.05
C VAL A 237 2.68 10.22 3.33
N ALA A 238 3.89 9.89 2.83
CA ALA A 238 4.58 8.64 3.15
C ALA A 238 4.85 8.47 4.66
N GLY A 239 5.06 9.57 5.37
CA GLY A 239 5.33 9.53 6.81
C GLY A 239 4.16 9.01 7.65
N GLN A 240 2.90 9.16 7.21
CA GLN A 240 1.73 8.66 7.96
C GLN A 240 1.59 7.14 7.82
N VAL A 241 1.83 6.62 6.62
CA VAL A 241 1.84 5.19 6.30
C VAL A 241 2.85 4.43 7.14
N VAL A 242 4.08 4.95 7.15
CA VAL A 242 5.18 4.35 7.89
C VAL A 242 4.91 4.34 9.39
N ARG A 243 4.27 5.39 9.93
CA ARG A 243 3.91 5.48 11.34
C ARG A 243 2.80 4.51 11.74
N SER A 244 1.75 4.34 10.91
CA SER A 244 0.68 3.39 11.23
C SER A 244 1.20 1.95 11.26
N LEU A 245 2.05 1.61 10.29
CA LEU A 245 2.71 0.31 10.22
C LEU A 245 3.61 0.08 11.45
N ALA A 246 4.49 1.04 11.74
CA ALA A 246 5.40 1.00 12.90
C ALA A 246 4.66 0.80 14.23
N ARG A 247 3.52 1.48 14.44
CA ARG A 247 2.71 1.34 15.65
C ARG A 247 2.08 -0.04 15.80
N SER A 248 1.47 -0.55 14.73
CA SER A 248 0.88 -1.88 14.77
C SER A 248 1.93 -2.95 15.10
N LEU A 249 3.16 -2.75 14.64
CA LEU A 249 4.30 -3.62 14.89
C LEU A 249 4.83 -3.45 16.32
N GLY A 250 4.94 -2.22 16.83
CA GLY A 250 5.31 -1.94 18.23
C GLY A 250 4.36 -2.59 19.23
N GLN A 251 3.04 -2.53 18.99
CA GLN A 251 2.04 -3.20 19.82
C GLN A 251 2.19 -4.73 19.81
N LYS A 252 2.42 -5.32 18.62
CA LYS A 252 2.66 -6.76 18.48
C LYS A 252 3.99 -7.19 19.11
N LEU A 253 4.99 -6.31 19.10
CA LEU A 253 6.29 -6.54 19.73
C LEU A 253 6.14 -6.56 21.25
N ALA A 254 5.45 -5.59 21.84
CA ALA A 254 5.17 -5.55 23.28
C ALA A 254 4.52 -6.86 23.76
N GLY A 255 3.48 -7.32 23.06
CA GLY A 255 2.79 -8.56 23.40
C GLY A 255 3.66 -9.82 23.28
N ARG A 256 4.50 -9.91 22.23
CA ARG A 256 5.38 -11.06 22.00
C ARG A 256 6.57 -11.10 22.96
N ILE A 257 7.21 -9.95 23.22
CA ILE A 257 8.29 -9.84 24.20
C ILE A 257 7.75 -10.17 25.60
N ALA A 258 6.64 -9.56 26.02
CA ALA A 258 6.08 -9.84 27.34
C ALA A 258 5.76 -11.33 27.52
N GLY A 259 5.09 -11.95 26.54
CA GLY A 259 4.74 -13.38 26.61
C GLY A 259 5.94 -14.33 26.59
N LYS A 260 6.94 -14.11 25.73
CA LYS A 260 8.13 -14.96 25.63
C LYS A 260 9.11 -14.71 26.78
N ALA A 261 9.27 -13.47 27.24
CA ALA A 261 10.18 -13.13 28.33
C ALA A 261 9.72 -13.76 29.63
N VAL A 262 8.44 -13.64 30.01
CA VAL A 262 7.91 -14.31 31.22
C VAL A 262 8.12 -15.82 31.14
N ALA A 263 7.74 -16.46 30.02
CA ALA A 263 7.89 -17.90 29.87
C ALA A 263 9.36 -18.35 29.90
N ARG A 264 10.28 -17.59 29.31
CA ARG A 264 11.72 -17.87 29.33
C ARG A 264 12.37 -17.56 30.67
N ILE A 265 11.94 -16.53 31.38
CA ILE A 265 12.44 -16.17 32.71
C ILE A 265 11.99 -17.23 33.69
N VAL A 266 10.69 -17.55 33.76
CA VAL A 266 10.15 -18.61 34.64
C VAL A 266 10.71 -19.98 34.25
N GLY A 267 10.78 -20.30 32.95
CA GLY A 267 11.29 -21.57 32.45
C GLY A 267 12.81 -21.73 32.63
N ARG A 268 13.61 -20.69 32.39
CA ARG A 268 15.06 -20.73 32.68
C ARG A 268 15.29 -20.77 34.17
N LEU A 269 14.64 -19.94 34.98
CA LEU A 269 14.83 -19.92 36.44
C LEU A 269 14.56 -21.31 37.05
N GLY A 270 13.51 -22.04 36.63
CA GLY A 270 13.32 -23.44 37.07
C GLY A 270 14.50 -24.39 36.77
N SER A 271 15.32 -24.07 35.77
CA SER A 271 16.52 -24.84 35.38
C SER A 271 17.86 -24.23 35.85
N THR A 272 17.95 -22.90 36.00
CA THR A 272 19.14 -22.13 36.42
C THR A 272 19.19 -21.86 37.92
N LEU A 273 18.20 -22.29 38.69
CA LEU A 273 18.29 -22.37 40.15
C LEU A 273 19.29 -23.45 40.63
N VAL A 274 19.74 -24.34 39.74
CA VAL A 274 20.82 -25.30 40.02
C VAL A 274 22.15 -24.59 40.32
N PRO A 275 22.61 -23.59 39.54
CA PRO A 275 23.75 -22.75 39.93
C PRO A 275 23.54 -21.93 41.22
N VAL A 276 22.31 -21.53 41.56
CA VAL A 276 22.04 -20.77 42.79
C VAL A 276 22.38 -21.61 44.02
N ALA A 277 22.10 -22.92 43.99
CA ALA A 277 22.63 -23.83 45.00
C ALA A 277 24.18 -23.86 45.02
N GLY A 278 24.84 -23.88 43.87
CA GLY A 278 26.31 -23.79 43.77
C GLY A 278 26.92 -22.50 44.36
N TRP A 279 26.21 -21.37 44.31
CA TRP A 279 26.65 -20.08 44.87
C TRP A 279 26.40 -19.99 46.39
N ILE A 280 25.23 -20.40 46.86
CA ILE A 280 24.86 -20.40 48.29
C ILE A 280 25.72 -21.39 49.08
N VAL A 281 26.01 -22.56 48.49
CA VAL A 281 26.81 -23.64 49.09
C VAL A 281 28.31 -23.33 49.00
N GLY A 282 28.77 -22.60 47.97
CA GLY A 282 30.19 -22.29 47.73
C GLY A 282 30.83 -21.24 48.65
N ALA A 283 30.06 -20.29 49.17
CA ALA A 283 30.58 -19.23 50.06
C ALA A 283 30.36 -19.51 51.56
N GLY A 284 29.28 -20.21 51.94
CA GLY A 284 28.89 -20.35 53.35
C GLY A 284 29.40 -21.63 54.06
N LEU A 285 29.59 -22.74 53.34
CA LEU A 285 29.85 -24.04 53.99
C LEU A 285 31.32 -24.32 54.33
N ILE A 286 32.26 -23.43 53.99
CA ILE A 286 33.70 -23.62 54.33
C ILE A 286 34.05 -22.97 55.68
N ALA A 287 33.18 -22.18 56.30
CA ALA A 287 33.52 -21.53 57.55
C ALA A 287 32.31 -21.34 58.49
N TRP A 288 31.79 -22.41 59.11
CA TRP A 288 31.55 -22.44 60.56
C TRP A 288 31.13 -23.84 61.08
N ASP A 289 31.36 -23.99 62.39
CA ASP A 289 31.41 -25.14 63.31
C ASP A 289 30.02 -25.56 63.87
N LEU A 290 29.97 -26.30 64.97
CA LEU A 290 28.94 -27.28 65.32
C LEU A 290 27.88 -26.83 66.38
N TYR A 291 27.63 -25.54 66.59
CA TYR A 291 26.90 -25.03 67.79
C TYR A 291 25.45 -24.51 67.60
N GLU A 292 24.90 -24.36 66.38
CA GLU A 292 23.48 -23.98 66.15
C GLU A 292 22.69 -25.00 65.29
N GLY A 293 23.10 -26.28 65.30
CA GLY A 293 22.60 -27.34 64.43
C GLY A 293 21.11 -27.76 64.57
N SER A 294 20.28 -27.03 65.32
CA SER A 294 18.85 -27.37 65.47
C SER A 294 17.95 -26.79 64.38
N GLN A 295 18.41 -25.79 63.61
CA GLN A 295 17.59 -25.09 62.60
C GLN A 295 17.86 -25.50 61.14
N GLY A 296 18.92 -26.29 60.87
CA GLY A 296 19.26 -26.77 59.52
C GLY A 296 19.77 -25.67 58.57
N ALA A 297 19.86 -25.96 57.26
CA ALA A 297 20.41 -25.03 56.26
C ALA A 297 19.45 -23.89 55.82
N LEU A 298 18.17 -23.97 56.21
CA LEU A 298 17.09 -23.11 55.70
C LEU A 298 17.28 -21.59 55.98
N PRO A 299 17.69 -21.15 57.19
CA PRO A 299 17.91 -19.71 57.45
C PRO A 299 18.99 -19.08 56.56
N HIS A 300 20.06 -19.83 56.27
CA HIS A 300 21.11 -19.38 55.35
C HIS A 300 20.65 -19.38 53.89
N ILE A 301 19.88 -20.37 53.48
CA ILE A 301 19.26 -20.38 52.15
C ILE A 301 18.38 -19.14 51.98
N GLN A 302 17.58 -18.81 53.01
CA GLN A 302 16.76 -17.61 53.02
C GLN A 302 17.59 -16.33 52.86
N GLU A 303 18.61 -16.14 53.70
CA GLU A 303 19.47 -14.95 53.68
C GLU A 303 20.17 -14.80 52.32
N ALA A 304 20.69 -15.89 51.77
CA ALA A 304 21.39 -15.87 50.51
C ALA A 304 20.46 -15.59 49.31
N LEU A 305 19.24 -16.15 49.29
CA LEU A 305 18.24 -15.83 48.26
C LEU A 305 17.72 -14.39 48.37
N GLN A 306 17.66 -13.82 49.58
CA GLN A 306 17.22 -12.44 49.85
C GLN A 306 18.34 -11.39 49.69
N SER A 307 19.58 -11.84 49.49
CA SER A 307 20.76 -10.97 49.37
C SER A 307 20.68 -10.02 48.17
N GLN A 308 21.36 -8.87 48.30
CA GLN A 308 21.44 -7.89 47.20
C GLN A 308 22.17 -8.46 45.98
N GLU A 309 23.11 -9.37 46.17
CA GLU A 309 23.82 -10.06 45.10
C GLU A 309 22.87 -10.93 44.26
N SER A 310 22.03 -11.74 44.91
CA SER A 310 21.00 -12.55 44.25
C SER A 310 20.01 -11.69 43.46
N LYS A 311 19.58 -10.55 44.04
CA LYS A 311 18.69 -9.59 43.38
C LYS A 311 19.34 -8.93 42.16
N VAL A 312 20.62 -8.57 42.22
CA VAL A 312 21.37 -8.05 41.05
C VAL A 312 21.49 -9.12 39.97
N HIS A 313 21.85 -10.34 40.33
CA HIS A 313 22.00 -11.44 39.38
C HIS A 313 20.68 -11.77 38.68
N LEU A 314 19.56 -11.79 39.43
CA LEU A 314 18.24 -12.05 38.87
C LEU A 314 17.87 -10.99 37.81
N ARG A 315 18.12 -9.71 38.09
CA ARG A 315 17.91 -8.61 37.14
C ARG A 315 18.77 -8.76 35.87
N LEU A 316 20.02 -9.17 36.01
CA LEU A 316 20.93 -9.44 34.88
C LEU A 316 20.43 -10.59 33.99
N GLU A 317 19.97 -11.68 34.59
CA GLU A 317 19.40 -12.83 33.86
C GLU A 317 18.11 -12.43 33.13
N MET A 318 17.25 -11.63 33.77
CA MET A 318 16.05 -11.10 33.12
C MET A 318 16.41 -10.20 31.93
N ALA A 319 17.35 -9.27 32.10
CA ALA A 319 17.81 -8.40 31.01
C ALA A 319 18.40 -9.21 29.84
N THR A 320 19.15 -10.28 30.14
CA THR A 320 19.73 -11.18 29.14
C THR A 320 18.65 -11.97 28.40
N ALA A 321 17.64 -12.49 29.10
CA ALA A 321 16.52 -13.19 28.49
C ALA A 321 15.69 -12.26 27.59
N ILE A 322 15.48 -11.01 27.99
CA ILE A 322 14.76 -9.99 27.21
C ILE A 322 15.56 -9.63 25.96
N ARG A 323 16.88 -9.41 26.07
CA ARG A 323 17.75 -9.12 24.91
C ARG A 323 17.69 -10.21 23.86
N ALA A 324 17.85 -11.47 24.27
CA ALA A 324 17.74 -12.60 23.36
C ALA A 324 16.35 -12.71 22.72
N GLY A 325 15.29 -12.38 23.47
CA GLY A 325 13.93 -12.32 22.92
C GLY A 325 13.76 -11.21 21.89
N LEU A 326 14.35 -10.03 22.11
CA LEU A 326 14.29 -8.91 21.19
C LEU A 326 15.02 -9.21 19.87
N GLU A 327 16.21 -9.80 19.92
CA GLU A 327 16.99 -10.17 18.73
C GLU A 327 16.21 -11.11 17.79
N GLU A 328 15.51 -12.10 18.34
CA GLU A 328 14.65 -13.01 17.57
C GLU A 328 13.46 -12.29 16.92
N GLU A 329 12.88 -11.30 17.60
CA GLU A 329 11.74 -10.55 17.07
C GLU A 329 12.14 -9.52 16.00
N VAL A 330 13.37 -8.99 16.04
CA VAL A 330 13.89 -8.07 15.01
C VAL A 330 13.83 -8.71 13.63
N ASP A 331 14.26 -9.97 13.50
CA ASP A 331 14.21 -10.71 12.23
C ASP A 331 12.78 -10.88 11.72
N ALA A 332 11.87 -11.29 12.62
CA ALA A 332 10.47 -11.49 12.28
C ALA A 332 9.77 -10.17 11.87
N ILE A 333 10.08 -9.06 12.55
CA ILE A 333 9.57 -7.74 12.21
C ILE A 333 10.11 -7.29 10.86
N ALA A 334 11.40 -7.44 10.60
CA ALA A 334 12.01 -7.06 9.34
C ALA A 334 11.36 -7.78 8.15
N ALA A 335 11.17 -9.11 8.27
CA ALA A 335 10.48 -9.91 7.26
C ALA A 335 9.01 -9.49 7.08
N GLN A 336 8.32 -9.16 8.19
CA GLN A 336 6.94 -8.67 8.13
C GLN A 336 6.84 -7.31 7.43
N ILE A 337 7.74 -6.37 7.70
CA ILE A 337 7.78 -5.06 7.02
C ILE A 337 7.95 -5.25 5.51
N ALA A 338 8.94 -6.05 5.11
CA ALA A 338 9.18 -6.35 3.70
C ALA A 338 7.96 -7.04 3.05
N GLY A 339 7.39 -8.04 3.72
CA GLY A 339 6.21 -8.76 3.26
C GLY A 339 4.98 -7.85 3.09
N THR A 340 4.75 -6.93 4.03
CA THR A 340 3.66 -5.95 3.92
C THR A 340 3.89 -5.00 2.74
N LEU A 341 5.08 -4.41 2.59
CA LEU A 341 5.35 -3.47 1.50
C LEU A 341 5.24 -4.13 0.11
N VAL A 342 5.78 -5.34 -0.04
CA VAL A 342 5.64 -6.09 -1.29
C VAL A 342 4.19 -6.49 -1.53
N GLY A 343 3.46 -6.91 -0.49
CA GLY A 343 2.04 -7.24 -0.61
C GLY A 343 1.18 -6.04 -1.03
N GLU A 344 1.46 -4.83 -0.52
CA GLU A 344 0.80 -3.60 -0.96
C GLU A 344 1.09 -3.31 -2.44
N TRP A 345 2.33 -3.50 -2.89
CA TRP A 345 2.71 -3.35 -4.29
C TRP A 345 2.03 -4.37 -5.20
N GLU A 346 2.03 -5.65 -4.82
CA GLU A 346 1.32 -6.71 -5.53
C GLU A 346 -0.19 -6.41 -5.61
N GLY A 347 -0.79 -5.96 -4.51
CA GLY A 347 -2.20 -5.56 -4.46
C GLY A 347 -2.52 -4.35 -5.36
N PHE A 348 -1.61 -3.37 -5.43
CA PHE A 348 -1.71 -2.25 -6.36
C PHE A 348 -1.69 -2.75 -7.82
N CYS A 349 -0.73 -3.62 -8.18
CA CYS A 349 -0.68 -4.17 -9.53
C CYS A 349 -1.83 -5.11 -9.87
N GLN A 350 -2.48 -5.74 -8.89
CA GLN A 350 -3.73 -6.47 -9.14
C GLN A 350 -4.87 -5.53 -9.51
N ARG A 351 -4.98 -4.37 -8.86
CA ARG A 351 -6.01 -3.35 -9.19
C ARG A 351 -5.74 -2.68 -10.54
N HIS A 352 -4.47 -2.42 -10.84
CA HIS A 352 -4.00 -1.76 -12.07
C HIS A 352 -3.26 -2.74 -12.99
N ALA A 353 -3.86 -3.91 -13.23
CA ALA A 353 -3.21 -5.02 -13.93
C ALA A 353 -2.69 -4.66 -15.31
N ALA A 354 -3.50 -3.95 -16.12
CA ALA A 354 -3.11 -3.54 -17.46
C ALA A 354 -1.93 -2.55 -17.42
N LEU A 355 -2.00 -1.53 -16.55
CA LEU A 355 -0.92 -0.55 -16.35
C LEU A 355 0.39 -1.24 -15.96
N CYS A 356 0.39 -2.10 -14.93
CA CYS A 356 1.61 -2.76 -14.47
C CYS A 356 2.18 -3.71 -15.54
N ALA A 357 1.32 -4.52 -16.17
CA ALA A 357 1.76 -5.48 -17.18
C ALA A 357 2.37 -4.79 -18.41
N LEU A 358 1.74 -3.73 -18.92
CA LEU A 358 2.23 -2.98 -20.08
C LEU A 358 3.45 -2.15 -19.74
N ALA A 359 3.51 -1.50 -18.57
CA ALA A 359 4.71 -0.77 -18.15
C ALA A 359 5.92 -1.71 -18.03
N ALA A 360 5.73 -2.96 -17.56
CA ALA A 360 6.80 -3.95 -17.47
C ALA A 360 7.25 -4.49 -18.84
N SER A 361 6.33 -4.67 -19.79
CA SER A 361 6.59 -5.42 -21.03
C SER A 361 6.72 -4.60 -22.31
N ASP A 362 6.16 -3.38 -22.36
CA ASP A 362 6.10 -2.53 -23.55
C ASP A 362 6.87 -1.20 -23.33
N PRO A 363 8.03 -1.02 -23.98
CA PRO A 363 8.80 0.22 -23.87
C PRO A 363 8.07 1.47 -24.36
N ALA A 364 7.21 1.37 -25.36
CA ALA A 364 6.45 2.51 -25.88
C ALA A 364 5.36 2.94 -24.89
N TYR A 365 4.68 1.98 -24.27
CA TYR A 365 3.74 2.26 -23.19
C TYR A 365 4.43 2.87 -21.97
N ARG A 366 5.61 2.35 -21.61
CA ARG A 366 6.44 2.88 -20.52
C ARG A 366 6.82 4.34 -20.75
N GLU A 367 7.23 4.68 -21.97
CA GLU A 367 7.55 6.06 -22.35
C GLU A 367 6.32 6.97 -22.34
N LEU A 368 5.14 6.49 -22.76
CA LEU A 368 3.91 7.25 -22.62
C LEU A 368 3.58 7.53 -21.15
N LEU A 369 3.65 6.49 -20.30
CA LEU A 369 3.36 6.60 -18.87
C LEU A 369 4.34 7.52 -18.13
N SER A 370 5.62 7.53 -18.53
CA SER A 370 6.65 8.41 -17.93
C SER A 370 6.38 9.90 -18.16
N ARG A 371 5.76 10.25 -19.29
CA ARG A 371 5.38 11.63 -19.65
C ARG A 371 3.97 12.01 -19.21
N THR A 372 3.15 11.04 -18.81
CA THR A 372 1.77 11.26 -18.40
C THR A 372 1.73 11.91 -17.01
N ALA A 373 0.99 13.03 -16.90
CA ALA A 373 0.80 13.68 -15.60
C ALA A 373 0.05 12.74 -14.64
N LEU A 374 0.42 12.74 -13.35
CA LEU A 374 -0.15 11.83 -12.35
C LEU A 374 -1.70 11.86 -12.30
N ALA A 375 -2.29 13.05 -12.46
CA ALA A 375 -3.75 13.24 -12.50
C ALA A 375 -4.44 12.60 -13.72
N GLN A 376 -3.70 12.35 -14.81
CA GLN A 376 -4.21 11.73 -16.03
C GLN A 376 -4.03 10.21 -16.04
N VAL A 377 -3.20 9.63 -15.17
CA VAL A 377 -2.96 8.18 -15.11
C VAL A 377 -4.25 7.35 -14.95
N PRO A 378 -5.22 7.73 -14.07
CA PRO A 378 -6.48 6.98 -13.97
C PRO A 378 -7.28 6.96 -15.27
N ARG A 379 -7.12 7.97 -16.12
CA ARG A 379 -7.76 8.01 -17.43
C ARG A 379 -6.98 7.20 -18.45
N LEU A 380 -5.66 7.25 -18.43
CA LEU A 380 -4.82 6.37 -19.23
C LEU A 380 -5.14 4.89 -18.95
N ASP A 381 -5.35 4.52 -17.67
CA ASP A 381 -5.78 3.19 -17.27
C ASP A 381 -7.12 2.79 -17.93
N ARG A 382 -8.15 3.66 -17.82
CA ARG A 382 -9.46 3.42 -18.45
C ARG A 382 -9.38 3.31 -19.96
N LEU A 383 -8.63 4.18 -20.64
CA LEU A 383 -8.42 4.11 -22.08
C LEU A 383 -7.71 2.82 -22.47
N THR A 384 -6.66 2.44 -21.72
CA THR A 384 -5.92 1.20 -21.96
C THR A 384 -6.84 -0.01 -21.81
N ALA A 385 -7.64 -0.06 -20.75
CA ALA A 385 -8.63 -1.11 -20.54
C ALA A 385 -9.68 -1.15 -21.67
N LEU A 386 -10.15 0.01 -22.14
CA LEU A 386 -11.07 0.10 -23.29
C LEU A 386 -10.43 -0.45 -24.55
N PHE A 387 -9.18 -0.09 -24.86
CA PHE A 387 -8.46 -0.64 -26.01
C PHE A 387 -8.34 -2.17 -25.92
N LEU A 388 -7.90 -2.70 -24.79
CA LEU A 388 -7.73 -4.14 -24.60
C LEU A 388 -9.06 -4.90 -24.69
N ALA A 389 -10.14 -4.34 -24.15
CA ALA A 389 -11.45 -5.00 -24.10
C ALA A 389 -12.23 -4.90 -25.43
N ASP A 390 -12.24 -3.71 -26.04
CA ASP A 390 -13.14 -3.41 -27.17
C ASP A 390 -12.45 -3.43 -28.54
N LEU A 391 -11.14 -3.19 -28.61
CA LEU A 391 -10.37 -3.09 -29.86
C LEU A 391 -9.28 -4.18 -30.02
N GLY A 392 -8.80 -4.74 -28.91
CA GLY A 392 -7.75 -5.76 -28.87
C GLY A 392 -6.32 -5.20 -28.72
N PRO A 393 -5.35 -6.07 -28.40
CA PRO A 393 -3.96 -5.68 -28.13
C PRO A 393 -3.22 -5.15 -29.35
N GLU A 394 -3.54 -5.63 -30.56
CA GLU A 394 -2.95 -5.14 -31.80
C GLU A 394 -3.32 -3.66 -32.04
N ALA A 395 -4.58 -3.29 -31.80
CA ALA A 395 -5.02 -1.91 -31.92
C ALA A 395 -4.33 -0.99 -30.89
N LEU A 396 -4.10 -1.48 -29.67
CA LEU A 396 -3.35 -0.75 -28.65
C LEU A 396 -1.90 -0.50 -29.10
N SER A 397 -1.22 -1.54 -29.57
CA SER A 397 0.18 -1.40 -30.04
C SER A 397 0.30 -0.46 -31.24
N GLN A 398 -0.65 -0.51 -32.18
CA GLN A 398 -0.71 0.46 -33.28
C GLN A 398 -0.96 1.88 -32.76
N ALA A 399 -1.86 2.05 -31.80
CA ALA A 399 -2.19 3.36 -31.24
C ALA A 399 -1.06 3.99 -30.42
N LEU A 400 -0.21 3.15 -29.82
CA LEU A 400 1.05 3.57 -29.20
C LEU A 400 2.06 3.99 -30.27
N ALA A 401 2.21 3.20 -31.34
CA ALA A 401 3.17 3.46 -32.40
C ALA A 401 2.87 4.74 -33.20
N ASP A 402 1.60 5.03 -33.48
CA ASP A 402 1.18 6.22 -34.24
C ASP A 402 0.83 7.44 -33.35
N GLY A 403 0.94 7.29 -32.02
CA GLY A 403 0.63 8.29 -31.02
C GLY A 403 -0.84 8.68 -30.94
N SER A 404 -1.76 7.88 -31.48
CA SER A 404 -3.20 8.12 -31.36
C SER A 404 -3.71 7.95 -29.94
N LEU A 405 -3.14 7.03 -29.15
CA LEU A 405 -3.50 6.88 -27.73
C LEU A 405 -3.18 8.15 -26.92
N GLU A 406 -1.98 8.72 -27.13
CA GLU A 406 -1.57 9.97 -26.48
C GLU A 406 -2.50 11.14 -26.85
N LYS A 407 -2.87 11.24 -28.13
CA LYS A 407 -3.85 12.25 -28.59
C LYS A 407 -5.21 12.06 -27.93
N LEU A 408 -5.71 10.83 -27.85
CA LEU A 408 -6.99 10.52 -27.19
C LEU A 408 -7.00 10.91 -25.72
N LEU A 409 -5.88 10.73 -25.01
CA LEU A 409 -5.74 11.12 -23.60
C LEU A 409 -5.94 12.63 -23.37
N THR A 410 -5.61 13.47 -24.36
CA THR A 410 -5.74 14.93 -24.29
C THR A 410 -7.15 15.47 -24.59
N LEU A 411 -8.04 14.64 -25.17
CA LEU A 411 -9.38 15.04 -25.60
C LEU A 411 -10.41 14.92 -24.47
N PRO A 412 -11.64 15.46 -24.56
CA PRO A 412 -12.69 15.22 -23.56
C PRO A 412 -13.14 13.75 -23.48
N GLU A 413 -13.78 13.35 -22.37
CA GLU A 413 -14.22 11.96 -22.14
C GLU A 413 -15.27 11.47 -23.17
N ALA A 414 -16.00 12.40 -23.80
CA ALA A 414 -16.92 12.10 -24.89
C ALA A 414 -16.29 11.32 -26.06
N VAL A 415 -14.98 11.48 -26.31
CA VAL A 415 -14.29 10.72 -27.37
C VAL A 415 -14.30 9.22 -27.11
N GLU A 416 -14.39 8.80 -25.85
CA GLU A 416 -14.36 7.39 -25.43
C GLU A 416 -15.65 6.67 -25.84
N THR A 417 -16.78 7.38 -25.84
CA THR A 417 -18.06 6.88 -26.37
C THR A 417 -17.99 6.62 -27.87
N ILE A 418 -17.38 7.56 -28.62
CA ILE A 418 -17.19 7.40 -30.07
C ILE A 418 -16.24 6.24 -30.35
N LEU A 419 -15.15 6.14 -29.59
CA LEU A 419 -14.16 5.07 -29.74
C LEU A 419 -14.77 3.69 -29.49
N ARG A 420 -15.59 3.55 -28.45
CA ARG A 420 -16.24 2.28 -28.11
C ARG A 420 -17.15 1.78 -29.23
N GLU A 421 -17.94 2.68 -29.82
CA GLU A 421 -18.88 2.30 -30.88
C GLU A 421 -18.18 2.06 -32.22
N THR A 422 -17.30 2.99 -32.62
CA THR A 422 -16.67 2.94 -33.94
C THR A 422 -15.52 1.94 -34.00
N ARG A 423 -14.98 1.54 -32.84
CA ARG A 423 -13.78 0.71 -32.69
C ARG A 423 -12.60 1.19 -33.53
N SER A 424 -12.53 2.50 -33.78
CA SER A 424 -11.53 3.10 -34.67
C SER A 424 -10.96 4.39 -34.05
N PRO A 425 -9.71 4.36 -33.55
CA PRO A 425 -9.03 5.54 -33.03
C PRO A 425 -8.97 6.67 -34.06
N ALA A 426 -8.75 6.33 -35.34
CA ALA A 426 -8.69 7.29 -36.43
C ALA A 426 -10.01 8.05 -36.62
N VAL A 427 -11.15 7.34 -36.58
CA VAL A 427 -12.48 7.93 -36.72
C VAL A 427 -12.80 8.82 -35.52
N SER A 428 -12.51 8.35 -34.31
CA SER A 428 -12.72 9.14 -33.09
C SER A 428 -11.91 10.43 -33.07
N LEU A 429 -10.63 10.36 -33.47
CA LEU A 429 -9.76 11.54 -33.58
C LEU A 429 -10.23 12.50 -34.67
N ALA A 430 -10.77 11.99 -35.79
CA ALA A 430 -11.33 12.83 -36.84
C ALA A 430 -12.58 13.58 -36.36
N TRP A 431 -13.50 12.91 -35.65
CA TRP A 431 -14.65 13.55 -35.01
C TRP A 431 -14.23 14.61 -33.99
N ALA A 432 -13.24 14.30 -33.14
CA ALA A 432 -12.73 15.25 -32.17
C ALA A 432 -12.10 16.49 -32.81
N ARG A 433 -11.31 16.33 -33.88
CA ARG A 433 -10.72 17.44 -34.64
C ARG A 433 -11.79 18.32 -35.29
N LEU A 434 -12.84 17.69 -35.83
CA LEU A 434 -13.92 18.38 -36.52
C LEU A 434 -14.79 19.19 -35.54
N ALA A 435 -15.17 18.58 -34.42
CA ALA A 435 -16.10 19.18 -33.46
C ALA A 435 -15.43 20.14 -32.48
N GLY A 436 -14.14 19.96 -32.19
CA GLY A 436 -13.41 20.78 -31.22
C GLY A 436 -14.10 20.76 -29.85
N SER A 437 -14.47 21.93 -29.34
CA SER A 437 -15.18 22.07 -28.06
C SER A 437 -16.62 21.55 -28.09
N GLN A 438 -17.16 21.20 -29.26
CA GLN A 438 -18.54 20.72 -29.43
C GLN A 438 -18.63 19.20 -29.54
N LEU A 439 -17.58 18.47 -29.12
CA LEU A 439 -17.52 17.02 -29.20
C LEU A 439 -18.68 16.34 -28.44
N ASP A 440 -19.12 16.90 -27.32
CA ASP A 440 -20.26 16.37 -26.57
C ASP A 440 -21.53 16.32 -27.42
N ARG A 441 -21.76 17.33 -28.28
CA ARG A 441 -22.93 17.35 -29.18
C ARG A 441 -22.89 16.24 -30.22
N VAL A 442 -21.70 15.88 -30.71
CA VAL A 442 -21.52 14.74 -31.63
C VAL A 442 -21.99 13.45 -30.95
N VAL A 443 -21.70 13.31 -29.65
CA VAL A 443 -22.11 12.16 -28.85
C VAL A 443 -23.61 12.19 -28.55
N ASP A 444 -24.12 13.31 -28.06
CA ASP A 444 -25.52 13.49 -27.66
C ASP A 444 -26.49 13.20 -28.83
N PHE A 445 -26.13 13.64 -30.04
CA PHE A 445 -26.94 13.39 -31.24
C PHE A 445 -26.59 12.08 -31.95
N GLY A 446 -25.61 11.31 -31.43
CA GLY A 446 -25.21 10.04 -32.02
C GLY A 446 -24.70 10.18 -33.46
N LEU A 447 -24.12 11.32 -33.84
CA LEU A 447 -23.74 11.62 -35.23
C LEU A 447 -22.74 10.60 -35.76
N TYR A 448 -21.82 10.17 -34.91
CA TYR A 448 -20.80 9.16 -35.21
C TYR A 448 -21.35 7.78 -35.59
N LYS A 449 -22.64 7.51 -35.35
CA LYS A 449 -23.31 6.25 -35.73
C LYS A 449 -23.87 6.28 -37.15
N GLN A 450 -24.18 7.47 -37.66
CA GLN A 450 -24.91 7.66 -38.92
C GLN A 450 -24.04 8.33 -39.98
N TRP A 451 -23.05 9.11 -39.56
CA TRP A 451 -22.21 9.93 -40.41
C TRP A 451 -20.74 9.57 -40.26
N SER A 452 -19.98 9.80 -41.32
CA SER A 452 -18.53 9.78 -41.29
C SER A 452 -18.00 11.22 -41.19
N PRO A 453 -16.88 11.48 -40.47
CA PRO A 453 -16.31 12.83 -40.34
C PRO A 453 -16.01 13.50 -41.69
N ASP A 454 -15.69 12.72 -42.72
CA ASP A 454 -15.37 13.14 -44.09
C ASP A 454 -16.58 13.21 -45.02
N ALA A 455 -17.80 12.92 -44.52
CA ALA A 455 -19.01 12.95 -45.34
C ALA A 455 -19.42 14.36 -45.79
N LEU A 456 -19.05 15.41 -45.04
CA LEU A 456 -19.35 16.81 -45.36
C LEU A 456 -18.08 17.66 -45.25
N GLU A 457 -18.10 18.83 -45.91
CA GLU A 457 -17.02 19.80 -45.75
C GLU A 457 -16.90 20.29 -44.29
N PRO A 458 -15.67 20.53 -43.77
CA PRO A 458 -15.47 20.93 -42.37
C PRO A 458 -16.23 22.20 -41.97
N THR A 459 -16.37 23.16 -42.88
CA THR A 459 -17.11 24.41 -42.66
C THR A 459 -18.61 24.16 -42.46
N LEU A 460 -19.19 23.23 -43.22
CA LEU A 460 -20.60 22.86 -43.08
C LEU A 460 -20.83 22.11 -41.77
N TRP A 461 -19.93 21.19 -41.40
CA TRP A 461 -19.98 20.53 -40.10
C TRP A 461 -19.92 21.53 -38.94
N GLN A 462 -19.02 22.51 -39.01
CA GLN A 462 -18.94 23.55 -37.98
C GLN A 462 -20.23 24.37 -37.89
N ALA A 463 -20.82 24.73 -39.04
CA ALA A 463 -22.10 25.43 -39.07
C ALA A 463 -23.21 24.59 -38.40
N LEU A 464 -23.35 23.31 -38.78
CA LEU A 464 -24.33 22.39 -38.20
C LEU A 464 -24.12 22.20 -36.69
N LEU A 465 -22.88 21.94 -36.26
CA LEU A 465 -22.57 21.73 -34.85
C LEU A 465 -22.78 22.98 -34.01
N SER A 466 -22.64 24.18 -34.59
CA SER A 466 -22.92 25.45 -33.90
C SER A 466 -24.41 25.79 -33.74
N MET A 467 -25.32 25.04 -34.36
CA MET A 467 -26.76 25.32 -34.31
C MET A 467 -27.33 25.04 -32.92
N GLU A 468 -27.84 26.05 -32.23
CA GLU A 468 -28.48 25.85 -30.91
C GLU A 468 -29.79 25.06 -31.01
N ASP A 469 -30.55 25.24 -32.10
CA ASP A 469 -31.82 24.55 -32.32
C ASP A 469 -31.63 23.09 -32.75
N THR A 470 -31.76 22.20 -31.79
CA THR A 470 -31.71 20.74 -31.96
C THR A 470 -32.72 20.21 -32.98
N ALA A 471 -33.95 20.75 -33.02
CA ALA A 471 -34.98 20.25 -33.92
C ALA A 471 -34.65 20.60 -35.38
N ALA A 472 -34.15 21.82 -35.60
CA ALA A 472 -33.65 22.26 -36.90
C ALA A 472 -32.43 21.42 -37.35
N LEU A 473 -31.48 21.19 -36.44
CA LEU A 473 -30.30 20.34 -36.70
C LEU A 473 -30.71 18.92 -37.12
N MET A 474 -31.62 18.27 -36.37
CA MET A 474 -32.08 16.91 -36.69
C MET A 474 -32.82 16.82 -38.03
N ARG A 475 -33.54 17.87 -38.44
CA ARG A 475 -34.16 17.92 -39.78
C ARG A 475 -33.12 18.01 -40.88
N LEU A 476 -32.09 18.82 -40.70
CA LEU A 476 -30.98 18.91 -41.67
C LEU A 476 -30.22 17.59 -41.75
N LEU A 477 -29.92 16.96 -40.62
CA LEU A 477 -29.22 15.67 -40.57
C LEU A 477 -30.03 14.49 -41.11
N ALA A 478 -31.33 14.67 -41.40
CA ALA A 478 -32.15 13.66 -42.07
C ALA A 478 -32.00 13.67 -43.60
N LEU A 479 -31.32 14.67 -44.17
CA LEU A 479 -30.92 14.73 -45.57
C LEU A 479 -29.65 13.90 -45.78
N ASP A 480 -29.41 13.43 -46.99
CA ASP A 480 -28.15 12.78 -47.33
C ASP A 480 -26.99 13.77 -47.52
N ALA A 481 -25.77 13.25 -47.65
CA ALA A 481 -24.58 14.08 -47.77
C ALA A 481 -24.56 14.97 -49.02
N GLN A 482 -25.12 14.48 -50.14
CA GLN A 482 -25.15 15.22 -51.40
C GLN A 482 -26.19 16.35 -51.33
N GLU A 483 -27.36 16.06 -50.76
CA GLU A 483 -28.42 17.03 -50.50
C GLU A 483 -27.93 18.15 -49.57
N LEU A 484 -27.26 17.79 -48.46
CA LEU A 484 -26.69 18.78 -47.53
C LEU A 484 -25.58 19.62 -48.15
N ALA A 485 -24.71 19.02 -48.96
CA ALA A 485 -23.64 19.73 -49.64
C ALA A 485 -24.16 20.80 -50.61
N LEU A 486 -25.38 20.69 -51.12
CA LEU A 486 -25.99 21.73 -51.95
C LEU A 486 -26.32 23.00 -51.17
N PHE A 487 -26.42 22.91 -49.85
CA PHE A 487 -26.57 24.07 -48.97
C PHE A 487 -25.22 24.59 -48.43
N ALA A 488 -24.10 23.96 -48.80
CA ALA A 488 -22.76 24.38 -48.44
C ALA A 488 -22.47 25.76 -49.07
N GLY A 489 -22.42 26.80 -48.23
CA GLY A 489 -22.25 28.18 -48.65
C GLY A 489 -23.28 29.15 -48.08
N LEU A 490 -24.35 28.64 -47.46
CA LEU A 490 -25.25 29.47 -46.68
C LEU A 490 -24.64 29.80 -45.30
N PRO A 491 -24.78 31.05 -44.81
CA PRO A 491 -24.47 31.37 -43.42
C PRO A 491 -25.27 30.49 -42.45
N ALA A 492 -24.68 30.13 -41.31
CA ALA A 492 -25.33 29.26 -40.31
C ALA A 492 -26.72 29.77 -39.89
N THR A 493 -26.89 31.09 -39.75
CA THR A 493 -28.17 31.72 -39.43
C THR A 493 -29.27 31.39 -40.46
N HIS A 494 -28.92 31.42 -41.75
CA HIS A 494 -29.87 31.11 -42.83
C HIS A 494 -30.18 29.62 -42.90
N LEU A 495 -29.21 28.75 -42.60
CA LEU A 495 -29.45 27.30 -42.49
C LEU A 495 -30.43 26.98 -41.36
N VAL A 496 -30.31 27.66 -40.21
CA VAL A 496 -31.24 27.50 -39.08
C VAL A 496 -32.65 27.93 -39.47
N GLN A 497 -32.79 29.13 -40.05
CA GLN A 497 -34.10 29.64 -40.49
C GLN A 497 -34.75 28.72 -41.53
N LEU A 498 -33.98 28.24 -42.51
CA LEU A 498 -34.43 27.28 -43.53
C LEU A 498 -34.97 26.01 -42.88
N ALA A 499 -34.22 25.42 -41.94
CA ALA A 499 -34.59 24.19 -41.27
C ALA A 499 -35.78 24.35 -40.30
N GLN A 500 -35.95 25.52 -39.69
CA GLN A 500 -37.08 25.83 -38.82
C GLN A 500 -38.39 25.97 -39.61
N ALA A 501 -38.33 26.66 -40.75
CA ALA A 501 -39.49 26.94 -41.60
C ALA A 501 -39.92 25.76 -42.48
N SER A 502 -39.11 24.70 -42.57
CA SER A 502 -39.30 23.62 -43.55
C SER A 502 -39.49 22.24 -42.90
N THR A 503 -40.19 21.36 -43.64
CA THR A 503 -40.20 19.91 -43.36
C THR A 503 -39.01 19.23 -44.04
N VAL A 504 -38.65 18.02 -43.60
CA VAL A 504 -37.58 17.23 -44.25
C VAL A 504 -37.85 17.02 -45.74
N GLU A 505 -39.11 16.74 -46.11
CA GLU A 505 -39.50 16.55 -47.51
C GLU A 505 -39.33 17.84 -48.34
N ALA A 506 -39.69 18.99 -47.77
CA ALA A 506 -39.50 20.28 -48.45
C ALA A 506 -38.01 20.61 -48.65
N LEU A 507 -37.15 20.27 -47.68
CA LEU A 507 -35.71 20.45 -47.79
C LEU A 507 -35.11 19.54 -48.89
N LYS A 508 -35.58 18.29 -49.01
CA LYS A 508 -35.16 17.39 -50.09
C LYS A 508 -35.57 17.89 -51.46
N GLN A 509 -36.80 18.40 -51.58
CA GLN A 509 -37.27 19.01 -52.83
C GLN A 509 -36.46 20.25 -53.21
N ALA A 510 -36.13 21.10 -52.23
CA ALA A 510 -35.28 22.26 -52.45
C ALA A 510 -33.87 21.86 -52.92
N ALA A 511 -33.27 20.85 -52.29
CA ALA A 511 -31.98 20.30 -52.70
C ALA A 511 -32.03 19.79 -54.16
N ALA A 512 -33.06 19.00 -54.51
CA ALA A 512 -33.24 18.49 -55.86
C ALA A 512 -33.36 19.60 -56.92
N GLN A 513 -34.03 20.71 -56.58
CA GLN A 513 -34.15 21.86 -57.49
C GLN A 513 -32.82 22.62 -57.64
N VAL A 514 -32.11 22.84 -56.54
CA VAL A 514 -30.79 23.50 -56.57
C VAL A 514 -29.77 22.66 -57.33
N ALA A 515 -29.87 21.33 -57.26
CA ALA A 515 -28.99 20.41 -58.00
C ALA A 515 -29.09 20.58 -59.54
N LEU A 516 -30.24 21.00 -60.05
CA LEU A 516 -30.48 21.20 -61.49
C LEU A 516 -29.89 22.51 -62.03
N LEU A 517 -29.47 23.43 -61.14
CA LEU A 517 -28.97 24.75 -61.53
C LEU A 517 -27.46 24.74 -61.81
N PRO A 518 -26.98 25.57 -62.75
CA PRO A 518 -25.55 25.78 -62.97
C PRO A 518 -24.83 26.27 -61.69
N PRO A 519 -23.54 25.92 -61.47
CA PRO A 519 -22.79 26.30 -60.27
C PRO A 519 -22.86 27.77 -59.87
N GLU A 520 -22.82 28.68 -60.84
CA GLU A 520 -22.86 30.13 -60.61
C GLU A 520 -24.24 30.63 -60.16
N GLU A 521 -25.31 29.92 -60.51
CA GLU A 521 -26.70 30.28 -60.17
C GLU A 521 -27.15 29.68 -58.84
N ARG A 522 -26.55 28.56 -58.42
CA ARG A 522 -26.88 27.88 -57.16
C ARG A 522 -26.75 28.81 -55.95
N GLN A 523 -25.60 29.48 -55.79
CA GLN A 523 -25.36 30.36 -54.64
C GLN A 523 -26.33 31.55 -54.61
N ARG A 524 -26.61 32.16 -55.78
CA ARG A 524 -27.57 33.29 -55.88
C ARG A 524 -28.99 32.87 -55.55
N THR A 525 -29.38 31.65 -55.90
CA THR A 525 -30.70 31.12 -55.62
C THR A 525 -30.84 30.74 -54.15
N LEU A 526 -29.81 30.15 -53.55
CA LEU A 526 -29.78 29.83 -52.12
C LEU A 526 -29.85 31.07 -51.24
N VAL A 527 -29.10 32.14 -51.56
CA VAL A 527 -29.15 33.40 -50.81
C VAL A 527 -30.53 34.06 -50.94
N ARG A 528 -31.10 34.13 -52.15
CA ARG A 528 -32.47 34.65 -52.34
C ARG A 528 -33.52 33.81 -51.61
N LEU A 529 -33.35 32.50 -51.55
CA LEU A 529 -34.23 31.63 -50.79
C LEU A 529 -34.16 31.97 -49.29
N ALA A 530 -32.94 32.12 -48.76
CA ALA A 530 -32.73 32.52 -47.37
C ALA A 530 -33.39 33.87 -47.05
N GLU A 531 -33.16 34.90 -47.88
CA GLU A 531 -33.76 36.23 -47.73
C GLU A 531 -35.30 36.17 -47.76
N ARG A 532 -35.89 35.39 -48.68
CA ARG A 532 -37.36 35.26 -48.77
C ARG A 532 -37.97 34.50 -47.60
N MET A 533 -37.23 33.61 -46.95
CA MET A 533 -37.74 32.92 -45.76
C MET A 533 -37.78 33.82 -44.52
N GLU A 534 -37.00 34.90 -44.47
CA GLU A 534 -37.18 35.95 -43.45
C GLU A 534 -38.54 36.66 -43.61
N GLU A 535 -39.12 36.64 -44.81
CA GLU A 535 -40.41 37.26 -45.14
C GLU A 535 -41.62 36.32 -44.90
N GLY A 536 -41.41 35.00 -44.72
CA GLY A 536 -42.46 34.02 -44.38
C GLY A 536 -42.34 32.64 -45.05
N ALA A 537 -43.01 31.63 -44.48
CA ALA A 537 -42.85 30.20 -44.80
C ALA A 537 -43.23 29.76 -46.23
N ASP A 538 -43.96 30.57 -47.00
CA ASP A 538 -44.39 30.24 -48.36
C ASP A 538 -43.28 30.40 -49.45
N ALA A 539 -42.07 30.80 -49.05
CA ALA A 539 -40.97 31.11 -49.97
C ALA A 539 -40.49 29.91 -50.82
N LEU A 540 -40.60 28.68 -50.30
CA LEU A 540 -40.19 27.45 -51.01
C LEU A 540 -41.16 27.06 -52.15
N ALA A 541 -42.44 27.44 -52.07
CA ALA A 541 -43.42 27.18 -53.12
C ALA A 541 -43.13 27.96 -54.41
N GLY A 542 -42.36 29.06 -54.32
CA GLY A 542 -42.01 29.93 -55.44
C GLY A 542 -40.82 29.48 -56.29
N LEU A 543 -40.19 28.34 -55.98
CA LEU A 543 -39.07 27.79 -56.77
C LEU A 543 -39.50 26.86 -57.92
N ALA A 544 -40.81 26.65 -58.13
CA ALA A 544 -41.29 25.88 -59.28
C ALA A 544 -40.79 26.50 -60.62
N PRO A 545 -40.34 25.70 -61.60
CA PRO A 545 -39.87 26.21 -62.87
C PRO A 545 -41.03 26.88 -63.63
N GLY A 546 -40.94 28.20 -63.77
CA GLY A 546 -41.63 29.04 -64.74
C GLY A 546 -43.01 28.59 -65.22
N VAL A 547 -44.06 29.09 -64.58
CA VAL A 547 -45.23 29.57 -65.31
C VAL A 547 -45.43 31.03 -64.91
N ALA A 548 -45.17 31.93 -65.86
CA ALA A 548 -45.50 33.34 -65.72
C ALA A 548 -46.99 33.50 -65.36
N PRO A 549 -47.39 34.44 -64.49
CA PRO A 549 -48.79 34.73 -64.32
C PRO A 549 -49.25 35.52 -65.55
N ASP A 550 -49.91 34.85 -66.48
CA ASP A 550 -50.79 35.53 -67.43
C ASP A 550 -52.24 35.39 -66.96
N ALA A 551 -52.93 36.51 -67.02
CA ALA A 551 -54.29 36.70 -66.54
C ALA A 551 -55.30 36.01 -67.46
N GLY A 552 -56.39 35.48 -66.91
CA GLY A 552 -57.47 34.93 -67.74
C GLY A 552 -58.51 34.10 -67.01
N GLU A 553 -59.42 34.78 -66.36
CA GLU A 553 -60.74 34.35 -65.87
C GLU A 553 -61.52 33.48 -66.88
N VAL A 554 -62.06 32.30 -66.48
CA VAL A 554 -63.42 31.80 -66.82
C VAL A 554 -63.89 30.76 -65.78
N LYS A 555 -65.14 30.93 -65.36
CA LYS A 555 -65.96 30.21 -64.36
C LYS A 555 -66.85 29.12 -65.01
N ALA A 556 -67.02 27.96 -64.35
CA ALA A 556 -68.23 27.09 -64.31
C ALA A 556 -67.91 25.84 -63.45
N ASP A 557 -68.39 25.69 -62.22
CA ASP A 557 -69.71 25.22 -61.72
C ASP A 557 -69.90 23.67 -61.71
N GLN A 558 -69.79 23.12 -60.48
CA GLN A 558 -70.46 21.94 -59.85
C GLN A 558 -70.22 20.48 -60.32
N PRO A 559 -70.54 19.45 -59.48
CA PRO A 559 -70.71 19.39 -58.01
C PRO A 559 -69.97 18.21 -57.31
N GLN A 560 -69.98 18.24 -55.97
CA GLN A 560 -69.55 17.17 -55.04
C GLN A 560 -70.25 15.81 -55.29
N PRO A 561 -69.66 14.72 -54.75
CA PRO A 561 -70.38 14.04 -53.67
C PRO A 561 -69.51 13.61 -52.48
N GLU A 562 -70.06 13.86 -51.29
CA GLU A 562 -70.27 12.95 -50.15
C GLU A 562 -69.14 12.02 -49.63
N THR A 563 -68.87 12.22 -48.35
CA THR A 563 -68.14 11.40 -47.35
C THR A 563 -68.75 9.99 -47.16
N PRO A 564 -68.00 9.01 -46.60
CA PRO A 564 -68.02 8.80 -45.14
C PRO A 564 -66.61 8.47 -44.57
N ALA A 565 -66.18 9.10 -43.47
CA ALA A 565 -66.36 8.64 -42.09
C ALA A 565 -65.91 7.18 -41.85
N THR A 566 -64.76 7.03 -41.19
CA THR A 566 -64.52 5.92 -40.27
C THR A 566 -63.61 6.39 -39.12
N GLU A 567 -64.22 6.51 -37.94
CA GLU A 567 -63.57 6.49 -36.64
C GLU A 567 -62.79 5.19 -36.45
N SER A 568 -61.58 5.24 -35.88
CA SER A 568 -61.28 4.39 -34.71
C SER A 568 -60.01 4.83 -33.97
N GLN A 569 -60.23 5.38 -32.78
CA GLN A 569 -59.67 4.93 -31.50
C GLN A 569 -58.14 4.84 -31.31
N SER A 570 -57.64 5.85 -30.58
CA SER A 570 -56.94 5.69 -29.30
C SER A 570 -56.30 4.33 -28.99
N SER A 571 -54.97 4.29 -28.95
CA SER A 571 -54.25 3.39 -28.06
C SER A 571 -53.04 4.13 -27.49
N THR A 572 -53.28 4.91 -26.45
CA THR A 572 -52.29 5.20 -25.42
C THR A 572 -51.91 3.90 -24.74
N ARG A 573 -50.69 3.41 -24.98
CA ARG A 573 -50.07 2.40 -24.12
C ARG A 573 -48.66 2.84 -23.76
N ASN A 574 -48.58 3.42 -22.56
CA ASN A 574 -47.37 3.43 -21.75
C ASN A 574 -46.78 2.02 -21.72
N GLY A 575 -45.49 1.92 -22.01
CA GLY A 575 -44.72 0.70 -21.98
C GLY A 575 -43.28 0.99 -21.56
N SER A 576 -43.09 1.73 -20.48
CA SER A 576 -41.84 1.80 -19.74
C SER A 576 -41.64 0.48 -18.99
N ALA A 577 -40.95 -0.48 -19.61
CA ALA A 577 -40.30 -1.60 -18.92
C ALA A 577 -39.54 -2.44 -19.96
N PHE A 578 -38.24 -2.17 -20.14
CA PHE A 578 -37.27 -3.17 -20.60
C PHE A 578 -35.85 -2.64 -20.34
N TYR A 579 -35.50 -2.47 -19.05
CA TYR A 579 -34.12 -2.31 -18.59
C TYR A 579 -34.11 -2.66 -17.10
N SER A 580 -34.05 -3.95 -16.76
CA SER A 580 -33.72 -4.37 -15.37
C SER A 580 -33.18 -5.79 -15.21
N ASP A 581 -32.85 -6.53 -16.27
CA ASP A 581 -32.58 -7.98 -16.13
C ASP A 581 -31.21 -8.46 -16.63
N PHE A 582 -30.18 -7.61 -16.68
CA PHE A 582 -28.83 -8.09 -17.04
C PHE A 582 -27.65 -7.45 -16.28
N PHE A 583 -27.88 -6.87 -15.10
CA PHE A 583 -26.84 -6.21 -14.30
C PHE A 583 -26.66 -6.76 -12.87
N ILE A 584 -27.09 -8.01 -12.64
CA ILE A 584 -26.83 -8.73 -11.38
C ILE A 584 -26.13 -10.04 -11.74
N ASP A 585 -24.81 -10.00 -11.91
CA ASP A 585 -23.97 -11.21 -11.80
C ASP A 585 -22.46 -10.94 -11.57
N PHE A 586 -22.03 -9.69 -11.34
CA PHE A 586 -20.60 -9.39 -11.13
C PHE A 586 -20.23 -8.90 -9.71
N TYR A 587 -21.17 -8.92 -8.76
CA TYR A 587 -20.95 -8.41 -7.39
C TYR A 587 -20.87 -9.48 -6.29
N ASP A 588 -20.73 -10.77 -6.63
CA ASP A 588 -20.84 -11.88 -5.65
C ASP A 588 -19.52 -12.60 -5.30
N ASN A 589 -18.36 -11.96 -5.51
CA ASN A 589 -17.06 -12.49 -5.07
C ASN A 589 -16.45 -11.78 -3.84
N GLY A 590 -17.03 -10.67 -3.39
CA GLY A 590 -16.57 -9.94 -2.20
C GLY A 590 -17.02 -10.57 -0.87
N VAL A 591 -18.16 -11.27 -0.86
CA VAL A 591 -18.74 -11.85 0.36
C VAL A 591 -18.09 -13.19 0.75
N LEU A 592 -17.55 -13.93 -0.23
CA LEU A 592 -16.85 -15.19 0.02
C LEU A 592 -15.49 -14.99 0.71
N VAL A 593 -14.76 -13.93 0.38
CA VAL A 593 -13.43 -13.66 0.98
C VAL A 593 -13.55 -13.22 2.44
N ALA A 594 -14.55 -12.40 2.77
CA ALA A 594 -14.84 -12.01 4.16
C ALA A 594 -15.26 -13.20 5.03
N SER A 595 -16.00 -14.15 4.45
CA SER A 595 -16.48 -15.35 5.14
C SER A 595 -15.34 -16.35 5.45
N VAL A 596 -14.37 -16.50 4.55
CA VAL A 596 -13.21 -17.39 4.74
C VAL A 596 -12.26 -16.83 5.81
N ILE A 597 -12.07 -15.51 5.87
CA ILE A 597 -11.25 -14.86 6.90
C ILE A 597 -11.92 -14.97 8.28
N LEU A 598 -13.24 -14.78 8.37
CA LEU A 598 -13.97 -14.91 9.63
C LEU A 598 -13.98 -16.37 10.15
N LEU A 599 -14.10 -17.36 9.26
CA LEU A 599 -14.01 -18.78 9.61
C LEU A 599 -12.59 -19.20 10.04
N GLY A 600 -11.55 -18.61 9.45
CA GLY A 600 -10.16 -18.82 9.87
C GLY A 600 -9.89 -18.30 11.29
N ILE A 601 -10.43 -17.12 11.63
CA ILE A 601 -10.28 -16.51 12.97
C ILE A 601 -11.08 -17.29 14.02
N LEU A 602 -12.31 -17.71 13.70
CA LEU A 602 -13.12 -18.55 14.59
C LEU A 602 -12.52 -19.95 14.79
N GLY A 603 -11.92 -20.54 13.75
CA GLY A 603 -11.20 -21.81 13.83
C GLY A 603 -9.96 -21.73 14.74
N ALA A 604 -9.18 -20.65 14.64
CA ALA A 604 -8.01 -20.42 15.48
C ALA A 604 -8.40 -20.22 16.96
N LEU A 605 -9.49 -19.48 17.24
CA LEU A 605 -9.99 -19.28 18.60
C LEU A 605 -10.58 -20.57 19.21
N ALA A 606 -11.24 -21.40 18.39
CA ALA A 606 -11.73 -22.72 18.82
C ALA A 606 -10.58 -23.69 19.12
N LEU A 607 -9.48 -23.65 18.35
CA LEU A 607 -8.30 -24.49 18.58
C LEU A 607 -7.57 -24.11 19.88
N VAL A 608 -7.44 -22.82 20.16
CA VAL A 608 -6.84 -22.31 21.42
C VAL A 608 -7.74 -22.63 22.63
N GLY A 609 -9.06 -22.55 22.47
CA GLY A 609 -10.02 -22.96 23.50
C GLY A 609 -10.02 -24.48 23.77
N TRP A 610 -9.83 -25.29 22.74
CA TRP A 610 -9.76 -26.75 22.84
C TRP A 610 -8.45 -27.24 23.47
N LEU A 611 -7.31 -26.64 23.10
CA LEU A 611 -5.99 -26.93 23.70
C LEU A 611 -5.94 -26.58 25.20
N ARG A 612 -6.73 -25.58 25.66
CA ARG A 612 -6.87 -25.24 27.09
C ARG A 612 -7.79 -26.18 27.89
N ARG A 613 -8.58 -27.04 27.23
CA ARG A 613 -9.53 -27.95 27.89
C ARG A 613 -9.06 -29.39 27.98
N LEU A 614 -7.88 -29.73 27.47
CA LEU A 614 -7.32 -31.07 27.66
C LEU A 614 -6.87 -31.22 29.12
N PRO A 615 -7.47 -32.15 29.89
CA PRO A 615 -7.02 -32.40 31.25
C PRO A 615 -5.66 -33.10 31.20
N ASN A 616 -4.66 -32.47 31.82
CA ASN A 616 -3.39 -33.12 32.14
C ASN A 616 -3.69 -34.36 32.98
N ARG A 617 -3.59 -35.54 32.37
CA ARG A 617 -3.37 -36.78 33.09
C ARG A 617 -1.88 -37.08 33.11
N PRO A 618 -1.37 -37.62 34.22
CA PRO A 618 0.06 -37.84 34.46
C PRO A 618 0.71 -38.76 33.43
#